data_AF-A0A0G4NQ04-F1
#
_entry.id   AF-A0A0G4NQ04-F1
#
_cell.length_a   1.000
_cell.length_b   1.000
_cell.length_c   1.000
_cell.angle_alpha   90.00
_cell.angle_beta   90.00
_cell.angle_gamma   90.00
#
_symmetry.space_group_name_H-M   'P 1'
#
loop_
_entity.id
_entity.type
_entity.pdbx_description
1 polymer ?
#
loop_
_entity_poly.entity_id
_entity_poly.type
_entity_poly.pdbx_seq_one_letter_code
_entity_poly.pdbx_strand_id
1 'polypeptide(L)' 'QRYVHLIGKYAKHPFVDRRLKIVADSKFVDPEFGTGAVKLTPAHDPNDYQMGKTHGLEFINILNDDGTLNANAG' A
#
# COMPACT_ATOMS: atom_id res chain seq x y z
N GLN A 1 15.21 14.36 3.59
CA GLN A 1 13.80 14.06 3.21
C GLN A 1 13.77 13.47 1.80
N ARG A 2 13.84 12.13 1.65
CA ARG A 2 14.04 11.46 0.35
C ARG A 2 12.80 11.51 -0.57
N TYR A 3 11.61 11.23 -0.04
CA TYR A 3 10.39 11.03 -0.86
C TYR A 3 9.33 12.13 -0.74
N VAL A 4 9.62 13.23 -0.05
CA VAL A 4 8.62 14.30 0.20
C VAL A 4 8.01 14.84 -1.09
N HIS A 5 8.80 14.95 -2.16
CA HIS A 5 8.37 15.40 -3.48
C HIS A 5 7.44 14.41 -4.24
N LEU A 6 7.17 13.24 -3.66
CA LEU A 6 6.28 12.20 -4.21
C LEU A 6 4.96 12.07 -3.46
N ILE A 7 4.82 12.69 -2.27
CA ILE A 7 3.59 12.61 -1.47
C ILE A 7 2.41 13.19 -2.29
N GLY A 8 1.29 12.45 -2.33
CA GLY A 8 0.11 12.80 -3.12
C GLY A 8 0.18 12.40 -4.59
N LYS A 9 1.35 11.97 -5.09
CA LYS A 9 1.49 11.37 -6.42
C LYS A 9 1.12 9.88 -6.39
N TYR A 10 1.24 9.23 -7.54
CA TYR A 10 0.93 7.82 -7.72
C TYR A 10 2.13 7.05 -8.26
N ALA A 11 2.36 5.85 -7.73
CA ALA A 11 3.25 4.86 -8.31
C ALA A 11 2.46 3.91 -9.21
N LYS A 12 3.09 3.38 -10.27
CA LYS A 12 2.49 2.33 -11.12
C LYS A 12 2.75 0.96 -10.48
N HIS A 13 1.72 0.13 -10.38
CA HIS A 13 1.91 -1.26 -9.99
C HIS A 13 2.77 -1.99 -11.04
N PRO A 14 3.73 -2.85 -10.64
CA PRO A 14 4.70 -3.43 -11.57
C PRO A 14 4.08 -4.31 -12.67
N PHE A 15 2.98 -5.01 -12.36
CA PHE A 15 2.41 -6.03 -13.25
C PHE A 15 1.00 -5.74 -13.77
N VAL A 16 0.27 -4.82 -13.13
CA VAL A 16 -1.12 -4.49 -13.51
C VAL A 16 -1.24 -2.99 -13.74
N ASP A 17 -2.22 -2.58 -14.55
CA ASP A 17 -2.48 -1.16 -14.80
C ASP A 17 -3.24 -0.51 -13.64
N ARG A 18 -2.61 -0.51 -12.46
CA ARG A 18 -3.12 0.08 -11.23
C ARG A 18 -2.18 1.17 -10.75
N ARG A 19 -2.77 2.26 -10.25
CA ARG A 19 -2.04 3.38 -9.65
C ARG A 19 -2.17 3.31 -8.13
N LEU A 20 -1.04 3.38 -7.43
CA LEU A 20 -0.94 3.30 -5.97
C LEU A 20 -0.66 4.70 -5.43
N LYS A 21 -1.54 5.23 -4.60
CA LYS A 21 -1.38 6.57 -4.01
C LYS A 21 -0.24 6.56 -3.00
N ILE A 22 0.64 7.55 -3.07
CA ILE A 22 1.75 7.72 -2.13
C ILE A 22 1.29 8.65 -1.01
N VAL A 23 1.33 8.14 0.22
CA VAL A 23 0.98 8.88 1.44
C VAL A 23 2.18 8.90 2.39
N ALA A 24 2.20 9.85 3.32
CA ALA A 24 3.21 9.92 4.37
C ALA A 24 2.56 9.61 5.72
N ASP A 25 3.26 8.80 6.51
CA ASP A 25 2.83 8.44 7.86
C ASP A 25 4.05 8.38 8.78
N SER A 26 4.14 9.29 9.74
CA SER A 26 5.28 9.37 10.66
C SER A 26 5.19 8.41 11.83
N LYS A 27 4.04 7.75 12.03
CA LYS A 27 3.81 6.85 13.17
C LYS A 27 4.21 5.42 12.81
N PHE A 28 4.02 5.02 11.57
CA PHE A 28 4.21 3.64 11.13
C PHE A 28 5.37 3.44 10.15
N VAL A 29 5.93 4.52 9.59
CA VAL A 29 7.06 4.44 8.65
C VAL A 29 8.32 4.99 9.31
N ASP A 30 9.34 4.14 9.42
CA ASP A 30 10.69 4.52 9.79
C ASP A 30 11.51 4.83 8.52
N PRO A 31 11.98 6.08 8.33
CA PRO A 31 12.81 6.44 7.19
C PRO A 31 14.18 5.75 7.16
N GLU A 32 14.68 5.20 8.26
CA GLU A 32 15.98 4.51 8.32
C GLU A 32 15.87 3.02 8.00
N PHE A 33 14.67 2.44 8.14
CA PHE A 33 14.44 1.04 7.85
C PHE A 33 14.29 0.78 6.34
N GLY A 34 15.12 -0.11 5.80
CA GLY A 34 15.12 -0.49 4.39
C GLY A 34 15.29 0.72 3.46
N THR A 35 14.36 0.91 2.52
CA THR A 35 14.38 2.06 1.60
C THR A 35 13.74 3.31 2.22
N GLY A 36 13.12 3.23 3.39
CA GLY A 36 12.29 4.29 3.98
C GLY A 36 10.92 4.46 3.30
N ALA A 37 10.50 3.50 2.47
CA ALA A 37 9.17 3.42 1.88
C ALA A 37 8.65 1.97 2.01
N VAL A 38 7.40 1.82 2.45
CA VAL A 38 6.77 0.52 2.69
C VAL A 38 5.56 0.34 1.78
N LYS A 39 5.32 -0.88 1.29
CA LYS A 39 4.10 -1.21 0.56
C LYS A 39 2.95 -1.35 1.55
N LEU A 40 1.78 -0.80 1.24
CA LEU A 40 0.57 -0.98 2.03
C LEU A 40 -0.36 -1.97 1.34
N THR A 41 -0.82 -2.96 2.09
CA THR A 41 -1.75 -4.02 1.69
C THR A 41 -2.91 -4.11 2.68
N PRO A 42 -3.85 -3.13 2.69
CA PRO A 42 -4.84 -2.98 3.76
C PRO A 42 -5.79 -4.16 3.96
N ALA A 43 -5.97 -5.00 2.94
CA ALA A 43 -6.81 -6.19 3.02
C ALA A 43 -6.12 -7.42 3.66
N HIS A 44 -4.79 -7.36 3.89
CA HIS A 44 -3.99 -8.55 4.24
C HIS A 44 -3.03 -8.36 5.42
N ASP A 45 -2.87 -7.14 5.92
CA ASP A 45 -2.06 -6.86 7.10
C ASP A 45 -2.82 -5.96 8.09
N PRO A 46 -2.86 -6.30 9.40
CA PRO A 46 -3.59 -5.52 10.40
C PRO A 46 -3.09 -4.08 10.59
N ASN A 47 -1.77 -3.82 10.44
CA ASN A 47 -1.22 -2.47 10.55
C ASN A 47 -1.60 -1.66 9.31
N ASP A 48 -1.47 -2.26 8.13
CA ASP A 48 -1.89 -1.67 6.86
C ASP A 48 -3.39 -1.39 6.82
N TYR A 49 -4.20 -2.22 7.48
CA TYR A 49 -5.65 -2.01 7.58
C TYR A 49 -5.97 -0.69 8.29
N GLN A 50 -5.30 -0.40 9.42
CA GLN A 50 -5.51 0.85 10.15
C GLN A 50 -5.00 2.05 9.34
N MET A 51 -3.82 1.94 8.74
CA MET A 51 -3.30 3.00 7.86
C MET A 51 -4.22 3.24 6.66
N GLY A 52 -4.73 2.17 6.05
CA GLY A 52 -5.66 2.24 4.94
C GLY A 52 -6.93 2.99 5.30
N LYS A 53 -7.48 2.78 6.51
CA LYS A 53 -8.62 3.55 7.01
C LYS A 53 -8.27 5.02 7.23
N THR A 54 -7.17 5.30 7.93
CA THR A 54 -6.74 6.67 8.24
C THR A 54 -6.49 7.50 6.97
N HIS A 55 -5.88 6.90 5.95
CA HIS A 55 -5.51 7.57 4.70
C HIS A 55 -6.58 7.44 3.60
N GLY A 56 -7.70 6.76 3.86
CA GLY A 56 -8.78 6.55 2.89
C GLY A 56 -8.34 5.78 1.65
N LEU A 57 -7.53 4.73 1.82
CA LEU A 57 -7.03 3.89 0.75
C LEU A 57 -8.03 2.80 0.37
N GLU A 58 -7.90 2.29 -0.85
CA GLU A 58 -8.72 1.19 -1.35
C GLU A 58 -8.31 -0.15 -0.71
N PHE A 59 -9.29 -1.00 -0.42
CA PHE A 59 -9.09 -2.32 0.16
C PHE A 59 -9.33 -3.37 -0.92
N ILE A 60 -8.24 -3.83 -1.54
CA ILE A 60 -8.30 -4.81 -2.62
C ILE A 60 -7.89 -6.18 -2.07
N ASN A 61 -8.83 -7.12 -2.07
CA ASN A 61 -8.55 -8.52 -1.73
C ASN A 61 -8.25 -9.33 -3.00
N ILE A 62 -7.11 -10.04 -3.00
CA ILE A 62 -6.65 -10.89 -4.11
C ILE A 62 -6.89 -12.38 -3.83
N LEU A 63 -7.31 -12.74 -2.61
CA LEU A 63 -7.54 -14.11 -2.17
C LEU A 63 -9.05 -14.39 -2.10
N ASN A 64 -9.43 -15.58 -2.54
CA ASN A 64 -10.73 -16.18 -2.22
C ASN A 64 -10.68 -16.79 -0.81
N ASP A 65 -11.83 -17.17 -0.26
CA ASP A 65 -11.95 -17.76 1.08
C ASP A 65 -11.23 -19.12 1.22
N ASP A 66 -10.99 -19.81 0.09
CA ASP A 66 -10.23 -21.06 0.02
C ASP A 66 -8.70 -20.85 -0.11
N GLY A 67 -8.25 -19.59 -0.10
CA GLY A 67 -6.85 -19.20 -0.25
C GLY A 67 -6.32 -19.18 -1.68
N THR A 68 -7.15 -19.46 -2.70
CA THR A 68 -6.76 -19.31 -4.11
C THR A 68 -6.75 -17.84 -4.54
N LEU A 69 -6.01 -17.53 -5.61
CA LEU A 69 -5.98 -16.17 -6.18
C LEU A 69 -7.24 -15.91 -7.01
N ASN A 70 -7.76 -14.68 -6.91
CA ASN A 70 -8.91 -14.21 -7.67
C ASN A 70 -8.50 -13.26 -8.83
N ALA A 71 -9.48 -12.75 -9.57
CA ALA A 71 -9.24 -11.87 -10.73
C ALA A 71 -8.60 -10.50 -10.40
N ASN A 72 -8.54 -10.11 -9.12
CA ASN A 72 -7.83 -8.90 -8.68
C ASN A 72 -6.34 -9.13 -8.49
N ALA A 73 -5.91 -10.39 -8.45
CA ALA A 73 -4.51 -10.77 -8.52
C ALA A 73 -3.95 -10.43 -9.91
N GLY A 74 -2.71 -9.96 -9.94
CA GLY A 74 -1.97 -9.66 -11.18
C GLY A 74 -1.31 -10.89 -11.76
#